data_AF-A0A382S0U9-F1
#
_entry.id   AF-A0A382S0U9-F1
#
_cell.length_a   1.000
_cell.length_b   1.000
_cell.length_c   1.000
_cell.angle_alpha   90.00
_cell.angle_beta   90.00
_cell.angle_gamma   90.00
#
_symmetry.space_group_name_H-M   'P 1'
#
loop_
_entity.id
_entity.type
_entity.pdbx_description
1 polymer ?
#
loop_
_entity_poly.entity_id
_entity_poly.type
_entity_poly.pdbx_seq_one_letter_code
_entity_poly.pdbx_strand_id
1 'polypeptide(L)' 'MRTGIIGTKIGSTTFFNEDGTVFPVTLVKIEDCIVSGVK' A
#
# COMPACT_ATOMS: atom_id res chain seq x y z
N MET A 1 14.90 -7.92 11.89
CA MET A 1 13.70 -8.65 11.41
C MET A 1 12.74 -7.63 10.81
N ARG A 2 12.23 -7.83 9.59
CA ARG A 2 11.20 -6.95 9.01
C ARG A 2 9.91 -7.75 8.85
N THR A 3 8.80 -7.21 9.31
CA THR A 3 7.46 -7.73 9.06
C THR A 3 6.92 -7.13 7.76
N GLY A 4 5.87 -7.74 7.22
CA GLY A 4 5.11 -7.23 6.08
C GLY A 4 3.61 -7.28 6.37
N ILE A 5 2.84 -6.59 5.55
CA ILE A 5 1.38 -6.59 5.60
C ILE A 5 0.86 -7.14 4.26
N ILE A 6 -0.27 -7.84 4.28
CA ILE A 6 -0.93 -8.36 3.08
C ILE A 6 -2.00 -7.37 2.65
N GLY A 7 -1.99 -6.97 1.38
CA GLY A 7 -2.92 -5.99 0.84
C GLY A 7 -3.47 -6.36 -0.54
N THR A 8 -4.64 -5.81 -0.86
CA THR A 8 -5.33 -6.02 -2.14
C THR A 8 -5.18 -4.77 -3.02
N LYS A 9 -4.76 -4.96 -4.28
CA LYS A 9 -4.73 -3.87 -5.27
C LYS A 9 -6.17 -3.43 -5.58
N ILE A 10 -6.48 -2.17 -5.34
CA ILE A 10 -7.79 -1.57 -5.66
C ILE A 10 -7.76 -0.87 -7.01
N GLY A 11 -6.62 -0.28 -7.37
CA GLY A 11 -6.50 0.45 -8.63
C GLY A 11 -5.21 1.22 -8.74
N SER A 12 -5.12 2.03 -9.79
CA SER A 12 -4.02 2.94 -10.04
C SER A 12 -4.61 4.33 -10.28
N THR A 13 -3.97 5.34 -9.72
CA THR A 13 -4.35 6.75 -9.88
C THR A 13 -3.09 7.60 -9.91
N THR A 14 -3.25 8.91 -9.92
CA THR A 14 -2.16 9.87 -9.99
C THR A 14 -2.20 10.79 -8.78
N PHE A 15 -1.02 11.03 -8.19
CA PHE A 15 -0.81 11.99 -7.10
C PHE A 15 -0.07 13.22 -7.62
N PHE A 16 -0.45 14.39 -7.13
CA PHE A 16 0.21 15.66 -7.45
C PHE A 16 1.03 16.10 -6.24
N ASN A 17 2.33 16.24 -6.42
CA ASN A 17 3.22 16.75 -5.39
C ASN A 17 3.09 18.28 -5.26
N GLU A 18 3.59 18.83 -4.16
CA GLU A 18 3.56 20.28 -3.88
C GLU A 18 4.36 21.11 -4.90
N ASP A 19 5.38 20.51 -5.53
CA ASP A 19 6.18 21.12 -6.61
C ASP A 19 5.50 21.08 -7.98
N GLY A 20 4.27 20.58 -8.05
CA GLY A 20 3.47 20.45 -9.27
C GLY A 20 3.79 19.21 -10.12
N THR A 21 4.72 18.34 -9.67
CA THR A 21 5.02 17.10 -10.38
C THR A 21 3.91 16.05 -10.22
N VAL A 22 3.77 15.22 -11.25
CA VAL A 22 2.71 14.23 -11.38
C VAL A 22 3.30 12.84 -11.21
N PHE A 23 2.83 12.09 -10.20
CA PHE A 23 3.37 10.76 -9.88
C PHE A 23 2.27 9.67 -9.93
N PRO A 24 2.43 8.63 -10.77
CA PRO A 24 1.48 7.52 -10.81
C PRO A 24 1.62 6.65 -9.56
N VAL A 25 0.50 6.36 -8.89
CA VAL A 25 0.44 5.59 -7.64
C VAL A 25 -0.51 4.40 -7.77
N THR A 26 -0.22 3.34 -7.02
CA THR A 26 -1.12 2.18 -6.88
C THR A 26 -1.79 2.24 -5.52
N LEU A 27 -3.12 2.12 -5.51
CA LEU A 27 -3.90 2.05 -4.28
C LEU A 27 -3.97 0.60 -3.80
N VAL A 28 -3.47 0.36 -2.59
CA VAL A 28 -3.50 -0.94 -1.92
C VAL A 28 -4.36 -0.81 -0.66
N LYS A 29 -5.45 -1.58 -0.58
CA LYS A 29 -6.30 -1.66 0.61
C LYS A 29 -5.76 -2.75 1.52
N ILE A 30 -5.63 -2.40 2.80
CA ILE A 30 -5.33 -3.34 3.87
C ILE A 30 -6.61 -3.63 4.63
N GLU A 31 -6.85 -4.89 4.92
CA GLU A 31 -7.84 -5.35 5.89
C GLU A 31 -7.11 -5.91 7.11
N ASP A 32 -7.86 -6.30 8.14
CA ASP A 32 -7.26 -6.76 9.40
C ASP A 32 -6.31 -7.94 9.17
N CYS A 33 -5.02 -7.70 9.40
CA CYS A 33 -3.98 -8.70 9.30
C CYS A 33 -3.70 -9.29 10.68
N ILE A 34 -3.93 -10.59 10.83
CA ILE A 34 -3.72 -11.33 12.08
C ILE A 34 -2.49 -12.23 11.92
N VAL A 35 -1.54 -12.13 12.84
CA VAL A 35 -0.40 -13.06 12.91
C VAL A 35 -0.92 -14.40 13.42
N SER A 36 -0.99 -15.41 12.55
CA SER A 36 -1.48 -16.74 12.89
C SER A 36 -0.45 -17.63 13.58
N GLY A 37 0.83 -17.26 13.55
CA GLY A 37 1.91 -17.97 14.21
C GLY A 37 3.27 -17.32 13.98
N VAL A 38 4.23 -17.65 14.86
CA VAL A 38 5.63 -17.25 14.75
C VAL A 38 6.46 -18.52 14.63
N LYS A 39 7.41 -18.53 13.69
CA LYS A 39 8.36 -19.63 13.50
C LYS A 39 9.58 -19.46 14.39
#